data_AF-A0A367M179-F1
#
_entry.id   AF-A0A367M179-F1
#
_cell.length_a   1.000
_cell.length_b   1.000
_cell.length_c   1.000
_cell.angle_alpha   90.00
_cell.angle_beta   90.00
_cell.angle_gamma   90.00
#
_symmetry.space_group_name_H-M   'P 1'
#
loop_
_entity.id
_entity.type
_entity.pdbx_description
1 polymer ?
#
loop_
_entity_poly.entity_id
_entity_poly.type
_entity_poly.pdbx_seq_one_letter_code
_entity_poly.pdbx_strand_id
1 'polypeptide(L)'
;MDRLPGKKAQITEAIDGVRERLRGAAEATSAQLATAAYNARIKSALDNVSANVMIADNDLNIIYMNRTVSEMLGRAEADIRKQLPNFDAGRLMGANIDVFHKNPAHQRHLLANLTGVHKAELNLGGRRFSLDVVPVFNDANERLGSAVQWTDRTEEHRAEQEVSQLVQAAAAGDFSKRVEEAGKEGFFLRLAKDLNSLVDTADRGLRDVSRMLGALAQGDLTQRIEADYQGTFGQLKDFSNDTAQSLSRMLGQIREAADTINTAASEIASGNAELSARTEQQASSLEETASSMEELTSTVKLNAENARQANSLAANASEVATQGGTVVQKVVSTMSSINESARKIADIIGVIDGIAFQTNILALNAA
;
A
#
# COMPACT_ATOMS: atom_id res chain seq x y z
N MET A 1 -49.87 -101.57 -7.73
CA MET A 1 -49.21 -102.81 -8.17
C MET A 1 -49.18 -103.76 -6.99
N ASP A 2 -49.82 -104.91 -7.13
CA ASP A 2 -49.95 -105.94 -6.08
C ASP A 2 -48.59 -106.40 -5.55
N ARG A 3 -48.47 -106.51 -4.22
CA ARG A 3 -47.30 -107.07 -3.53
C ARG A 3 -47.37 -108.61 -3.59
N LEU A 4 -46.39 -109.23 -4.27
CA LEU A 4 -46.29 -110.70 -4.50
C LEU A 4 -45.47 -111.41 -3.39
N PRO A 5 -45.71 -112.71 -3.08
CA PRO A 5 -45.24 -113.35 -1.85
C PRO A 5 -43.76 -113.82 -1.83
N GLY A 6 -43.17 -113.82 -0.63
CA GLY A 6 -42.05 -114.67 -0.19
C GLY A 6 -40.62 -114.19 -0.46
N LYS A 7 -40.14 -114.30 -1.71
CA LYS A 7 -38.77 -113.91 -2.12
C LYS A 7 -38.74 -112.72 -3.09
N LYS A 8 -39.80 -112.53 -3.88
CA LYS A 8 -39.92 -111.37 -4.78
C LYS A 8 -40.19 -110.08 -4.00
N ALA A 9 -40.96 -110.11 -2.91
CA ALA A 9 -41.17 -108.95 -2.05
C ALA A 9 -39.86 -108.38 -1.49
N GLN A 10 -38.94 -109.23 -1.01
CA GLN A 10 -37.62 -108.80 -0.53
C GLN A 10 -36.77 -108.18 -1.64
N ILE A 11 -36.86 -108.69 -2.88
CA ILE A 11 -36.15 -108.14 -4.03
C ILE A 11 -36.78 -106.81 -4.45
N THR A 12 -38.12 -106.69 -4.47
CA THR A 12 -38.83 -105.44 -4.78
C THR A 12 -38.53 -104.38 -3.72
N GLU A 13 -38.54 -104.73 -2.44
CA GLU A 13 -38.22 -103.82 -1.33
C GLU A 13 -36.73 -103.41 -1.33
N ALA A 14 -35.82 -104.33 -1.67
CA ALA A 14 -34.41 -104.01 -1.88
C ALA A 14 -34.18 -103.11 -3.11
N ILE A 15 -34.90 -103.34 -4.22
CA ILE A 15 -34.82 -102.50 -5.43
C ILE A 15 -35.41 -101.12 -5.17
N ASP A 16 -36.56 -101.03 -4.48
CA ASP A 16 -37.18 -99.76 -4.13
C ASP A 16 -36.29 -98.98 -3.14
N GLY A 17 -35.71 -99.64 -2.14
CA GLY A 17 -34.75 -99.03 -1.21
C GLY A 17 -33.41 -98.64 -1.85
N VAL A 18 -32.99 -99.30 -2.94
CA VAL A 18 -31.85 -98.87 -3.77
C VAL A 18 -32.24 -97.70 -4.67
N ARG A 19 -33.45 -97.71 -5.24
CA ARG A 19 -33.98 -96.64 -6.09
C ARG A 19 -34.18 -95.34 -5.32
N GLU A 20 -34.67 -95.43 -4.09
CA GLU A 20 -34.84 -94.29 -3.19
C GLU A 20 -33.49 -93.72 -2.74
N ARG A 21 -32.50 -94.58 -2.42
CA ARG A 21 -31.12 -94.16 -2.15
C ARG A 21 -30.44 -93.52 -3.37
N LEU A 22 -30.62 -94.07 -4.57
CA LEU A 22 -30.09 -93.49 -5.80
C LEU A 22 -30.76 -92.15 -6.13
N ARG A 23 -32.06 -92.01 -5.88
CA ARG A 23 -32.78 -90.75 -6.07
C ARG A 23 -32.34 -89.68 -5.07
N GLY A 24 -32.22 -90.01 -3.79
CA GLY A 24 -31.67 -89.12 -2.77
C GLY A 24 -30.22 -88.72 -3.06
N ALA A 25 -29.39 -89.67 -3.51
CA ALA A 25 -28.01 -89.38 -3.94
C ALA A 25 -27.96 -88.48 -5.19
N ALA A 26 -28.85 -88.68 -6.16
CA ALA A 26 -28.95 -87.84 -7.36
C ALA A 26 -29.43 -86.41 -7.04
N GLU A 27 -30.42 -86.26 -6.16
CA GLU A 27 -30.90 -84.95 -5.69
C GLU A 27 -29.82 -84.22 -4.88
N ALA A 28 -29.10 -84.91 -3.99
CA ALA A 28 -27.96 -84.36 -3.24
C ALA A 28 -26.80 -83.95 -4.17
N THR A 29 -26.49 -84.77 -5.18
CA THR A 29 -25.45 -84.47 -6.18
C THR A 29 -25.85 -83.27 -7.03
N SER A 30 -27.12 -83.16 -7.44
CA SER A 30 -27.66 -82.02 -8.20
C SER A 30 -27.60 -80.72 -7.39
N ALA A 31 -27.98 -80.76 -6.11
CA ALA A 31 -27.87 -79.63 -5.21
C ALA A 31 -26.39 -79.21 -5.02
N GLN A 32 -25.49 -80.17 -4.82
CA GLN A 32 -24.06 -79.92 -4.70
C GLN A 32 -23.45 -79.33 -5.99
N LEU A 33 -23.87 -79.81 -7.16
CA LEU A 33 -23.47 -79.25 -8.46
C LEU A 33 -24.01 -77.83 -8.66
N ALA A 34 -25.23 -77.54 -8.22
CA ALA A 34 -25.81 -76.20 -8.30
C ALA A 34 -25.05 -75.21 -7.41
N THR A 35 -24.73 -75.58 -6.16
CA THR A 35 -23.89 -74.77 -5.26
C THR A 35 -22.47 -74.60 -5.83
N ALA A 36 -21.87 -75.66 -6.36
CA ALA A 36 -20.56 -75.58 -7.01
C ALA A 36 -20.57 -74.65 -8.23
N ALA A 37 -21.61 -74.72 -9.06
CA ALA A 37 -21.78 -73.84 -10.22
C ALA A 37 -22.01 -72.37 -9.81
N TYR A 38 -22.76 -72.13 -8.73
CA TYR A 38 -22.95 -70.80 -8.16
C TYR A 38 -21.63 -70.21 -7.65
N ASN A 39 -20.89 -70.97 -6.83
CA ASN A 39 -19.59 -70.56 -6.30
C ASN A 39 -18.57 -70.32 -7.43
N ALA A 40 -18.57 -71.17 -8.47
CA ALA A 40 -17.73 -70.98 -9.65
C ALA A 40 -18.08 -69.68 -10.39
N ARG A 41 -19.36 -69.28 -10.44
CA ARG A 41 -19.80 -68.02 -11.03
C ARG A 41 -19.35 -66.81 -10.21
N ILE A 42 -19.49 -66.84 -8.89
CA ILE A 42 -19.02 -65.77 -7.99
C ILE A 42 -17.50 -65.62 -8.09
N LYS A 43 -16.76 -66.74 -8.06
CA LYS A 43 -15.31 -66.73 -8.27
C LYS A 43 -14.95 -66.12 -9.62
N SER A 44 -15.60 -66.54 -10.70
CA SER A 44 -15.36 -65.98 -12.04
C SER A 44 -15.67 -64.48 -12.12
N ALA A 45 -16.71 -64.01 -11.45
CA ALA A 45 -17.05 -62.58 -11.38
C ALA A 45 -15.98 -61.78 -10.63
N LEU A 46 -15.50 -62.28 -9.49
CA LEU A 46 -14.44 -61.65 -8.71
C LEU A 46 -13.07 -61.74 -9.42
N ASP A 47 -12.80 -62.80 -10.18
CA ASP A 47 -11.54 -62.98 -10.91
C ASP A 47 -11.33 -61.91 -11.99
N ASN A 48 -12.41 -61.34 -12.53
CA ASN A 48 -12.38 -60.39 -13.65
C ASN A 48 -12.83 -58.96 -13.28
N VAL A 49 -13.14 -58.68 -12.02
CA VAL A 49 -13.49 -57.32 -11.57
C VAL A 49 -12.25 -56.43 -11.48
N SER A 50 -12.40 -55.14 -11.80
CA SER A 50 -11.31 -54.16 -11.73
C SER A 50 -10.86 -53.83 -10.30
N ALA A 51 -11.64 -54.20 -9.28
CA ALA A 51 -11.26 -54.02 -7.88
C ALA A 51 -10.22 -55.06 -7.48
N ASN A 52 -9.22 -54.68 -6.69
CA ASN A 52 -8.24 -55.61 -6.13
C ASN A 52 -8.88 -56.30 -4.91
N VAL A 53 -9.11 -57.62 -4.96
CA VAL A 53 -9.79 -58.35 -3.89
C VAL A 53 -8.92 -59.52 -3.43
N MET A 54 -8.73 -59.61 -2.11
CA MET A 54 -8.04 -60.71 -1.44
C MET A 54 -8.90 -61.19 -0.27
N ILE A 55 -8.95 -62.49 -0.02
CA ILE A 55 -9.70 -63.09 1.10
C ILE A 55 -8.74 -63.96 1.91
N ALA A 56 -8.77 -63.77 3.23
CA ALA A 56 -8.10 -64.63 4.18
C ALA A 56 -9.12 -65.39 5.04
N ASP A 57 -8.78 -66.61 5.43
CA ASP A 57 -9.58 -67.42 6.36
C ASP A 57 -9.52 -66.89 7.80
N ASN A 58 -10.18 -67.59 8.74
CA ASN A 58 -10.18 -67.23 10.16
C ASN A 58 -8.79 -67.32 10.81
N ASP A 59 -7.89 -68.15 10.28
CA ASP A 59 -6.50 -68.29 10.72
C ASP A 59 -5.57 -67.28 10.05
N LEU A 60 -6.13 -66.40 9.20
CA LEU A 60 -5.46 -65.34 8.46
C LEU A 60 -4.55 -65.84 7.33
N ASN A 61 -4.84 -67.03 6.80
CA ASN A 61 -4.19 -67.54 5.59
C ASN A 61 -4.95 -67.04 4.35
N ILE A 62 -4.21 -66.56 3.35
CA ILE A 62 -4.80 -66.07 2.11
C ILE A 62 -5.37 -67.26 1.32
N ILE A 63 -6.69 -67.32 1.19
CA ILE A 63 -7.41 -68.40 0.50
C ILE A 63 -7.88 -68.01 -0.90
N TYR A 64 -7.89 -66.71 -1.22
CA TYR A 64 -8.28 -66.21 -2.53
C TYR A 64 -7.63 -64.86 -2.85
N MET A 65 -7.25 -64.69 -4.10
CA MET A 65 -6.77 -63.44 -4.69
C MET A 65 -7.29 -63.37 -6.12
N ASN A 66 -7.88 -62.25 -6.51
CA ASN A 66 -8.28 -62.07 -7.91
C ASN A 66 -7.10 -61.69 -8.82
N ARG A 67 -7.35 -61.68 -10.13
CA ARG A 67 -6.32 -61.34 -11.12
C ARG A 67 -5.75 -59.94 -10.88
N THR A 68 -6.62 -58.96 -10.65
CA THR A 68 -6.25 -57.55 -10.51
C THR A 68 -5.29 -57.31 -9.33
N VAL A 69 -5.59 -57.86 -8.14
CA VAL A 69 -4.70 -57.71 -6.97
C VAL A 69 -3.37 -58.44 -7.17
N SER A 70 -3.39 -59.59 -7.85
CA SER A 70 -2.18 -60.37 -8.13
C SER A 70 -1.26 -59.63 -9.10
N GLU A 71 -1.81 -59.04 -10.16
CA GLU A 71 -1.06 -58.20 -11.09
C GLU A 71 -0.52 -56.92 -10.42
N MET A 72 -1.34 -56.25 -9.61
CA MET A 72 -0.94 -55.04 -8.89
C MET A 72 0.22 -55.31 -7.93
N LEU A 73 0.11 -56.35 -7.09
CA LEU A 73 1.15 -56.72 -6.13
C LEU A 73 2.40 -57.26 -6.84
N GLY A 74 2.26 -57.94 -7.98
CA GLY A 74 3.39 -58.34 -8.82
C GLY A 74 4.16 -57.16 -9.38
N ARG A 75 3.47 -56.15 -9.93
CA ARG A 75 4.11 -54.91 -10.43
C ARG A 75 4.75 -54.10 -9.32
N ALA A 76 4.17 -54.12 -8.12
CA ALA A 76 4.67 -53.40 -6.95
C ALA A 76 5.70 -54.20 -6.11
N GLU A 77 5.99 -55.46 -6.43
CA GLU A 77 6.79 -56.35 -5.60
C GLU A 77 8.17 -55.77 -5.25
N ALA A 78 8.88 -55.24 -6.25
CA ALA A 78 10.20 -54.65 -6.06
C ALA A 78 10.18 -53.44 -5.11
N ASP A 79 9.10 -52.66 -5.15
CA ASP A 79 8.89 -51.52 -4.26
C ASP A 79 8.54 -52.00 -2.85
N ILE A 80 7.61 -52.95 -2.72
CA ILE A 80 7.16 -53.52 -1.45
C ILE A 80 8.34 -54.17 -0.71
N ARG A 81 9.22 -54.88 -1.42
CA ARG A 81 10.43 -55.52 -0.86
C ARG A 81 11.39 -54.55 -0.17
N LYS A 82 11.37 -53.26 -0.52
CA LYS A 82 12.16 -52.22 0.18
C LYS A 82 11.74 -52.07 1.64
N GLN A 83 10.49 -52.38 1.97
CA GLN A 83 9.92 -52.27 3.33
C GLN A 83 9.66 -53.65 3.96
N LEU A 84 9.32 -54.65 3.15
CA LEU A 84 9.07 -56.03 3.57
C LEU A 84 9.97 -56.98 2.74
N PRO A 85 11.23 -57.23 3.16
CA PRO A 85 12.18 -58.01 2.36
C PRO A 85 11.72 -59.44 2.03
N ASN A 86 10.88 -60.02 2.88
CA ASN A 86 10.35 -61.38 2.73
C ASN A 86 9.08 -61.44 1.86
N PHE A 87 8.62 -60.31 1.31
CA PHE A 87 7.45 -60.29 0.44
C PHE A 87 7.74 -60.97 -0.89
N ASP A 88 6.89 -61.94 -1.26
CA ASP A 88 6.96 -62.68 -2.51
C ASP A 88 5.55 -62.76 -3.10
N ALA A 89 5.33 -62.02 -4.19
CA ALA A 89 4.02 -61.94 -4.85
C ALA A 89 3.58 -63.29 -5.43
N GLY A 90 4.53 -64.16 -5.81
CA GLY A 90 4.25 -65.49 -6.35
C GLY A 90 3.89 -66.52 -5.28
N ARG A 91 4.10 -66.22 -4.00
CA ARG A 91 3.85 -67.13 -2.87
C ARG A 91 2.82 -66.60 -1.87
N LEU A 92 1.94 -65.69 -2.31
CA LEU A 92 0.91 -65.12 -1.43
C LEU A 92 -0.25 -66.08 -1.15
N MET A 93 -0.63 -66.93 -2.11
CA MET A 93 -1.69 -67.92 -1.88
C MET A 93 -1.26 -68.93 -0.81
N GLY A 94 -2.08 -69.09 0.23
CA GLY A 94 -1.80 -69.93 1.40
C GLY A 94 -0.85 -69.29 2.42
N ALA A 95 -0.25 -68.14 2.13
CA ALA A 95 0.58 -67.44 3.11
C ALA A 95 -0.28 -66.80 4.20
N ASN A 96 0.27 -66.74 5.41
CA ASN A 96 -0.37 -66.07 6.53
C ASN A 96 -0.08 -64.55 6.49
N ILE A 97 -1.10 -63.71 6.66
CA ILE A 97 -0.91 -62.24 6.57
C ILE A 97 -0.19 -61.63 7.77
N ASP A 98 0.07 -62.38 8.85
CA ASP A 98 0.81 -61.89 10.01
C ASP A 98 2.19 -61.35 9.62
N VAL A 99 2.84 -61.97 8.64
CA VAL A 99 4.19 -61.57 8.18
C VAL A 99 4.21 -60.19 7.51
N PHE A 100 3.04 -59.64 7.16
CA PHE A 100 2.91 -58.31 6.55
C PHE A 100 2.58 -57.21 7.55
N HIS A 101 2.38 -57.55 8.84
CA HIS A 101 1.95 -56.60 9.86
C HIS A 101 3.00 -56.44 10.97
N LYS A 102 3.21 -55.19 11.39
CA LYS A 102 4.17 -54.88 12.47
C LYS A 102 3.78 -55.49 13.82
N ASN A 103 2.48 -55.58 14.10
CA ASN A 103 1.95 -56.15 15.34
C ASN A 103 0.82 -57.14 15.03
N PRO A 104 1.14 -58.37 14.59
CA PRO A 104 0.14 -59.33 14.11
C PRO A 104 -1.03 -59.55 15.08
N ALA A 105 -0.74 -59.59 16.39
CA ALA A 105 -1.76 -59.77 17.43
C ALA A 105 -2.86 -58.69 17.39
N HIS A 106 -2.51 -57.45 17.04
CA HIS A 106 -3.48 -56.37 16.86
C HIS A 106 -4.42 -56.64 15.69
N GLN A 107 -3.90 -57.01 14.52
CA GLN A 107 -4.73 -57.35 13.36
C GLN A 107 -5.59 -58.59 13.61
N ARG A 108 -5.05 -59.62 14.28
CA ARG A 108 -5.83 -60.79 14.68
C ARG A 108 -7.04 -60.39 15.51
N HIS A 109 -6.84 -59.54 16.51
CA HIS A 109 -7.92 -59.07 17.37
C HIS A 109 -8.93 -58.19 16.63
N LEU A 110 -8.46 -57.29 15.76
CA LEU A 110 -9.31 -56.42 14.97
C LEU A 110 -10.20 -57.22 14.01
N LEU A 111 -9.61 -58.15 13.27
CA LEU A 111 -10.34 -58.97 12.30
C LEU A 111 -11.32 -59.91 13.00
N ALA A 112 -10.93 -60.52 14.13
CA ALA A 112 -11.82 -61.40 14.89
C ALA A 112 -13.11 -60.71 15.37
N ASN A 113 -13.04 -59.40 15.69
CA ASN A 113 -14.17 -58.61 16.18
C ASN A 113 -14.85 -57.76 15.10
N LEU A 114 -14.53 -57.99 13.83
CA LEU A 114 -15.05 -57.17 12.73
C LEU A 114 -16.52 -57.51 12.44
N THR A 115 -17.41 -56.54 12.65
CA THR A 115 -18.87 -56.67 12.42
C THR A 115 -19.36 -55.93 11.18
N GLY A 116 -18.56 -55.02 10.62
CA GLY A 116 -18.90 -54.21 9.45
C GLY A 116 -17.67 -53.88 8.60
N VAL A 117 -17.74 -52.82 7.80
CA VAL A 117 -16.58 -52.36 7.01
C VAL A 117 -15.56 -51.65 7.90
N HIS A 118 -14.31 -52.09 7.85
CA HIS A 118 -13.17 -51.39 8.44
C HIS A 118 -12.32 -50.78 7.34
N LYS A 119 -12.11 -49.46 7.43
CA LYS A 119 -11.30 -48.70 6.47
C LYS A 119 -9.96 -48.36 7.09
N ALA A 120 -8.88 -48.65 6.37
CA ALA A 120 -7.52 -48.31 6.79
C ALA A 120 -6.71 -47.81 5.61
N GLU A 121 -5.69 -46.99 5.88
CA GLU A 121 -4.70 -46.60 4.89
C GLU A 121 -3.34 -47.18 5.25
N LEU A 122 -2.61 -47.62 4.24
CA LEU A 122 -1.35 -48.31 4.40
C LEU A 122 -0.30 -47.74 3.43
N ASN A 123 0.92 -47.54 3.94
CA ASN A 123 2.08 -47.22 3.12
C ASN A 123 2.89 -48.50 2.88
N LEU A 124 3.06 -48.87 1.62
CA LEU A 124 3.85 -50.03 1.22
C LEU A 124 4.77 -49.71 0.05
N GLY A 125 6.07 -49.82 0.27
CA GLY A 125 7.05 -49.63 -0.80
C GLY A 125 7.05 -48.23 -1.43
N GLY A 126 6.60 -47.22 -0.68
CA GLY A 126 6.44 -45.85 -1.21
C GLY A 126 5.15 -45.62 -2.00
N ARG A 127 4.23 -46.59 -1.99
CA ARG A 127 2.85 -46.45 -2.49
C ARG A 127 1.87 -46.30 -1.34
N ARG A 128 0.77 -45.59 -1.58
CA ARG A 128 -0.33 -45.40 -0.64
C ARG A 128 -1.51 -46.27 -1.07
N PHE A 129 -1.96 -47.15 -0.19
CA PHE A 129 -3.13 -47.99 -0.43
C PHE A 129 -4.24 -47.65 0.56
N SER A 130 -5.47 -47.59 0.06
CA SER A 130 -6.68 -47.66 0.87
C SER A 130 -7.15 -49.10 0.92
N LEU A 131 -7.54 -49.55 2.11
CA LEU A 131 -7.98 -50.90 2.41
C LEU A 131 -9.40 -50.84 2.97
N ASP A 132 -10.34 -51.49 2.31
CA ASP A 132 -11.69 -51.71 2.82
C ASP A 132 -11.82 -53.21 3.19
N VAL A 133 -11.91 -53.50 4.49
CA VAL A 133 -11.99 -54.87 5.01
C VAL A 133 -13.42 -55.17 5.46
N VAL A 134 -13.97 -56.31 5.04
CA VAL A 134 -15.30 -56.77 5.42
C VAL A 134 -15.26 -58.24 5.86
N PRO A 135 -16.07 -58.66 6.86
CA PRO A 135 -16.18 -60.06 7.23
C PRO A 135 -16.94 -60.85 6.17
N VAL A 136 -16.55 -62.09 5.93
CA VAL A 136 -17.21 -63.00 4.98
C VAL A 136 -17.88 -64.14 5.76
N PHE A 137 -19.14 -64.42 5.46
CA PHE A 137 -19.95 -65.45 6.10
C PHE A 137 -20.48 -66.46 5.07
N ASN A 138 -20.74 -67.69 5.51
CA ASN A 138 -21.45 -68.68 4.70
C ASN A 138 -22.99 -68.58 4.89
N ASP A 139 -23.73 -69.43 4.18
CA ASP A 139 -25.20 -69.48 4.26
C ASP A 139 -25.75 -69.86 5.65
N ALA A 140 -24.92 -70.45 6.52
CA ALA A 140 -25.23 -70.78 7.91
C ALA A 140 -24.86 -69.65 8.89
N ASN A 141 -24.47 -68.47 8.40
CA ASN A 141 -23.94 -67.34 9.19
C ASN A 141 -22.65 -67.65 9.97
N GLU A 142 -21.91 -68.68 9.58
CA GLU A 142 -20.59 -68.96 10.13
C GLU A 142 -19.57 -68.09 9.42
N ARG A 143 -18.65 -67.50 10.19
CA ARG A 143 -17.60 -66.65 9.65
C ARG A 143 -16.59 -67.51 8.89
N LEU A 144 -16.40 -67.22 7.61
CA LEU A 144 -15.40 -67.85 6.74
C LEU A 144 -14.05 -67.15 6.82
N GLY A 145 -14.05 -65.85 7.11
CA GLY A 145 -12.84 -65.05 7.21
C GLY A 145 -13.09 -63.57 6.94
N SER A 146 -12.16 -62.92 6.25
CA SER A 146 -12.25 -61.50 5.88
C SER A 146 -11.84 -61.28 4.43
N ALA A 147 -12.63 -60.46 3.71
CA ALA A 147 -12.27 -59.94 2.40
C ALA A 147 -11.70 -58.54 2.56
N VAL A 148 -10.60 -58.26 1.86
CA VAL A 148 -10.00 -56.93 1.78
C VAL A 148 -9.98 -56.47 0.34
N GLN A 149 -10.47 -55.27 0.10
CA GLN A 149 -10.34 -54.56 -1.15
C GLN A 149 -9.18 -53.56 -1.06
N TRP A 150 -8.30 -53.55 -2.05
CA TRP A 150 -7.18 -52.62 -2.15
C TRP A 150 -7.42 -51.58 -3.23
N THR A 151 -7.17 -50.32 -2.92
CA THR A 151 -7.17 -49.22 -3.90
C THR A 151 -5.85 -48.48 -3.79
N ASP A 152 -5.03 -48.51 -4.85
CA ASP A 152 -3.83 -47.68 -4.94
C ASP A 152 -4.28 -46.22 -5.07
N ARG A 153 -3.93 -45.39 -4.09
CA ARG A 153 -4.23 -43.95 -4.02
C ARG A 153 -2.93 -43.13 -4.02
N THR A 154 -1.84 -43.67 -4.56
CA THR A 154 -0.52 -43.04 -4.50
C THR A 154 -0.52 -41.68 -5.21
N GLU A 155 -1.14 -41.60 -6.38
CA GLU A 155 -1.17 -40.36 -7.17
C GLU A 155 -2.09 -39.31 -6.53
N GLU A 156 -3.24 -39.72 -5.99
CA GLU A 156 -4.15 -38.88 -5.23
C GLU A 156 -3.44 -38.27 -4.02
N HIS A 157 -2.78 -39.11 -3.21
CA HIS A 157 -2.10 -38.64 -2.00
C HIS A 157 -0.89 -37.75 -2.33
N ARG A 158 -0.14 -38.03 -3.41
CA ARG A 158 0.92 -37.14 -3.89
C ARG A 158 0.38 -35.78 -4.30
N ALA A 159 -0.70 -35.75 -5.09
CA ALA A 159 -1.35 -34.51 -5.49
C ALA A 159 -1.87 -33.73 -4.27
N GLU A 160 -2.50 -34.41 -3.30
CA GLU A 160 -2.94 -33.78 -2.04
C GLU A 160 -1.77 -33.11 -1.29
N GLN A 161 -0.63 -33.78 -1.19
CA GLN A 161 0.57 -33.23 -0.56
C GLN A 161 1.17 -32.04 -1.33
N GLU A 162 1.31 -32.15 -2.65
CA GLU A 162 1.83 -31.08 -3.51
C GLU A 162 0.94 -29.83 -3.44
N VAL A 163 -0.38 -30.02 -3.52
CA VAL A 163 -1.36 -28.93 -3.38
C VAL A 163 -1.25 -28.30 -1.99
N SER A 164 -1.18 -29.12 -0.94
CA SER A 164 -1.03 -28.60 0.44
C SER A 164 0.23 -27.74 0.60
N GLN A 165 1.36 -28.20 0.07
CA GLN A 165 2.63 -27.46 0.11
C GLN A 165 2.56 -26.15 -0.68
N LEU A 166 1.97 -26.17 -1.89
CA LEU A 166 1.79 -24.97 -2.70
C LEU A 166 0.92 -23.94 -1.98
N VAL A 167 -0.20 -24.38 -1.40
CA VAL A 167 -1.12 -23.51 -0.66
C VAL A 167 -0.44 -22.91 0.58
N GLN A 168 0.33 -23.70 1.32
CA GLN A 168 1.09 -23.19 2.47
C GLN A 168 2.15 -22.15 2.06
N ALA A 169 2.88 -22.39 0.96
CA ALA A 169 3.83 -21.44 0.43
C ALA A 169 3.16 -20.14 -0.02
N ALA A 170 2.08 -20.23 -0.79
CA ALA A 170 1.30 -19.08 -1.24
C ALA A 170 0.69 -18.29 -0.06
N ALA A 171 0.19 -18.97 0.97
CA ALA A 171 -0.31 -18.34 2.19
C ALA A 171 0.79 -17.58 2.97
N ALA A 172 2.04 -18.04 2.89
CA ALA A 172 3.21 -17.35 3.43
C ALA A 172 3.78 -16.27 2.50
N GLY A 173 3.15 -16.03 1.33
CA GLY A 173 3.60 -15.06 0.33
C GLY A 173 4.71 -15.57 -0.59
N ASP A 174 5.10 -16.84 -0.51
CA ASP A 174 6.04 -17.48 -1.44
C ASP A 174 5.29 -18.04 -2.65
N PHE A 175 5.16 -17.20 -3.68
CA PHE A 175 4.61 -17.59 -4.98
C PHE A 175 5.69 -18.10 -5.96
N SER A 176 6.89 -18.49 -5.50
CA SER A 176 7.92 -19.10 -6.36
C SER A 176 7.72 -20.60 -6.55
N LYS A 177 6.99 -21.25 -5.64
CA LYS A 177 6.70 -22.69 -5.70
C LYS A 177 5.73 -23.03 -6.82
N ARG A 178 5.88 -24.21 -7.41
CA ARG A 178 5.04 -24.75 -8.48
C ARG A 178 4.79 -26.23 -8.23
N VAL A 179 3.65 -26.71 -8.73
CA VAL A 179 3.35 -28.14 -8.77
C VAL A 179 4.07 -28.75 -9.97
N GLU A 180 4.75 -29.88 -9.76
CA GLU A 180 5.45 -30.59 -10.83
C GLU A 180 4.44 -31.14 -11.85
N GLU A 181 4.66 -30.88 -13.14
CA GLU A 181 3.77 -31.36 -14.21
C GLU A 181 4.23 -32.71 -14.80
N ALA A 182 5.51 -33.06 -14.61
CA ALA A 182 6.08 -34.27 -15.17
C ALA A 182 5.45 -35.53 -14.55
N GLY A 183 5.17 -36.54 -15.38
CA GLY A 183 4.59 -37.81 -14.95
C GLY A 183 3.10 -37.77 -14.58
N LYS A 184 2.45 -36.60 -14.65
CA LYS A 184 1.01 -36.47 -14.40
C LYS A 184 0.22 -36.55 -15.70
N GLU A 185 -0.95 -37.18 -15.64
CA GLU A 185 -1.87 -37.31 -16.76
C GLU A 185 -3.31 -36.94 -16.36
N GLY A 186 -4.16 -36.72 -17.36
CA GLY A 186 -5.60 -36.50 -17.17
C GLY A 186 -5.92 -35.35 -16.21
N PHE A 187 -6.66 -35.66 -15.15
CA PHE A 187 -7.11 -34.69 -14.15
C PHE A 187 -5.95 -34.02 -13.40
N PHE A 188 -4.96 -34.79 -12.94
CA PHE A 188 -3.87 -34.27 -12.12
C PHE A 188 -2.98 -33.29 -12.89
N LEU A 189 -2.73 -33.55 -14.18
CA LEU A 189 -1.98 -32.61 -15.03
C LEU A 189 -2.73 -31.29 -15.22
N ARG A 190 -4.05 -31.36 -15.42
CA ARG A 190 -4.89 -30.16 -15.55
C ARG A 190 -4.88 -29.36 -14.26
N LEU A 191 -5.07 -30.02 -13.12
CA LEU A 191 -5.01 -29.39 -11.80
C LEU A 191 -3.66 -28.71 -11.56
N ALA A 192 -2.54 -29.37 -11.87
CA ALA A 192 -1.20 -28.79 -11.73
C ALA A 192 -1.04 -27.52 -12.57
N LYS A 193 -1.48 -27.55 -13.83
CA LYS A 193 -1.43 -26.38 -14.74
C LYS A 193 -2.30 -25.22 -14.26
N ASP A 194 -3.52 -25.51 -13.84
CA ASP A 194 -4.45 -24.49 -13.36
C ASP A 194 -3.92 -23.82 -12.09
N LEU A 195 -3.36 -24.60 -11.15
CA LEU A 195 -2.72 -24.08 -9.93
C LEU A 195 -1.47 -23.27 -10.25
N ASN A 196 -0.62 -23.75 -11.15
CA ASN A 196 0.59 -23.02 -11.58
C ASN A 196 0.22 -21.69 -12.24
N SER A 197 -0.82 -21.66 -13.07
CA SER A 197 -1.34 -20.44 -13.71
C SER A 197 -1.90 -19.43 -12.71
N LEU A 198 -2.64 -19.91 -11.71
CA LEU A 198 -3.16 -19.08 -10.61
C LEU A 198 -2.01 -18.44 -9.83
N VAL A 199 -1.03 -19.24 -9.43
CA VAL A 199 0.15 -18.76 -8.68
C VAL A 199 0.99 -17.81 -9.51
N ASP A 200 1.17 -18.06 -10.81
CA ASP A 200 1.88 -17.16 -11.72
C ASP A 200 1.19 -15.79 -11.85
N THR A 201 -0.14 -15.78 -11.99
CA THR A 201 -0.93 -14.55 -12.05
C THR A 201 -0.81 -13.75 -10.74
N ALA A 202 -0.93 -14.44 -9.60
CA ALA A 202 -0.78 -13.81 -8.29
C ALA A 202 0.64 -13.26 -8.07
N ASP A 203 1.68 -14.03 -8.41
CA ASP A 203 3.09 -13.64 -8.29
C ASP A 203 3.37 -12.37 -9.11
N ARG A 204 2.98 -12.36 -10.39
CA ARG A 204 3.20 -11.20 -11.28
C ARG A 204 2.47 -9.95 -10.78
N GLY A 205 1.17 -10.08 -10.47
CA GLY A 205 0.36 -8.95 -10.00
C GLY A 205 0.91 -8.34 -8.71
N LEU A 206 1.26 -9.17 -7.73
CA LEU A 206 1.81 -8.69 -6.46
C LEU A 206 3.23 -8.12 -6.61
N ARG A 207 4.07 -8.71 -7.46
CA ARG A 207 5.41 -8.16 -7.75
C ARG A 207 5.35 -6.80 -8.42
N ASP A 208 4.45 -6.61 -9.38
CA ASP A 208 4.28 -5.33 -10.06
C ASP A 208 3.86 -4.23 -9.10
N VAL A 209 2.88 -4.53 -8.23
CA VAL A 209 2.44 -3.61 -7.18
C VAL A 209 3.55 -3.35 -6.17
N SER A 210 4.25 -4.38 -5.72
CA SER A 210 5.38 -4.23 -4.78
C SER A 210 6.50 -3.37 -5.36
N ARG A 211 6.89 -3.62 -6.62
CA ARG A 211 7.90 -2.82 -7.34
C ARG A 211 7.46 -1.35 -7.42
N MET A 212 6.21 -1.11 -7.81
CA MET A 212 5.68 0.23 -7.95
C MET A 212 5.59 0.97 -6.61
N LEU A 213 5.05 0.34 -5.57
CA LEU A 213 4.98 0.91 -4.22
C LEU A 213 6.39 1.14 -3.64
N GLY A 214 7.34 0.26 -3.93
CA GLY A 214 8.75 0.43 -3.56
C GLY A 214 9.38 1.65 -4.22
N ALA A 215 9.10 1.88 -5.51
CA ALA A 215 9.54 3.08 -6.22
C ALA A 215 8.88 4.35 -5.65
N LEU A 216 7.57 4.31 -5.37
CA LEU A 216 6.86 5.41 -4.71
C LEU A 216 7.46 5.76 -3.35
N ALA A 217 7.81 4.76 -2.54
CA ALA A 217 8.46 4.96 -1.24
C ALA A 217 9.86 5.61 -1.36
N GLN A 218 10.54 5.41 -2.49
CA GLN A 218 11.82 6.06 -2.82
C GLN A 218 11.64 7.43 -3.49
N GLY A 219 10.39 7.90 -3.69
CA GLY A 219 10.08 9.17 -4.33
C GLY A 219 10.03 9.13 -5.86
N ASP A 220 10.18 7.95 -6.48
CA ASP A 220 10.00 7.78 -7.92
C ASP A 220 8.51 7.62 -8.25
N LEU A 221 7.87 8.74 -8.61
CA LEU A 221 6.48 8.81 -9.03
C LEU A 221 6.27 8.52 -10.52
N THR A 222 7.31 8.10 -11.26
CA THR A 222 7.25 7.85 -12.71
C THR A 222 6.88 6.41 -13.04
N GLN A 223 7.11 5.48 -12.12
CA GLN A 223 6.80 4.06 -12.34
C GLN A 223 5.30 3.82 -12.47
N ARG A 224 4.92 2.99 -13.43
CA ARG A 224 3.55 2.51 -13.64
C ARG A 224 3.53 1.00 -13.79
N ILE A 225 2.35 0.42 -13.57
CA ILE A 225 2.05 -0.98 -13.90
C ILE A 225 1.40 -0.98 -15.27
N GLU A 226 2.10 -1.51 -16.27
CA GLU A 226 1.65 -1.55 -17.67
C GLU A 226 0.96 -2.86 -18.04
N ALA A 227 1.28 -3.95 -17.33
CA ALA A 227 0.72 -5.27 -17.59
C ALA A 227 -0.81 -5.27 -17.52
N ASP A 228 -1.45 -6.10 -18.36
CA ASP A 228 -2.91 -6.22 -18.39
C ASP A 228 -3.39 -7.24 -17.39
N TYR A 229 -4.23 -6.77 -16.47
CA TYR A 229 -4.84 -7.58 -15.43
C TYR A 229 -6.37 -7.47 -15.51
N GLN A 230 -7.05 -8.54 -15.15
CA GLN A 230 -8.51 -8.62 -15.12
C GLN A 230 -9.02 -8.64 -13.68
N GLY A 231 -10.28 -8.24 -13.49
CA GLY A 231 -10.94 -8.27 -12.18
C GLY A 231 -10.20 -7.46 -11.13
N THR A 232 -10.05 -8.01 -9.92
CA THR A 232 -9.44 -7.33 -8.77
C THR A 232 -7.97 -6.96 -9.00
N PHE A 233 -7.20 -7.74 -9.75
CA PHE A 233 -5.82 -7.37 -10.08
C PHE A 233 -5.76 -6.16 -11.03
N GLY A 234 -6.73 -6.02 -11.94
CA GLY A 234 -6.89 -4.83 -12.77
C GLY A 234 -7.20 -3.59 -11.94
N GLN A 235 -8.15 -3.70 -11.01
CA GLN A 235 -8.46 -2.60 -10.07
C GLN A 235 -7.25 -2.21 -9.23
N LEU A 236 -6.45 -3.18 -8.77
CA LEU A 236 -5.24 -2.92 -7.99
C LEU A 236 -4.18 -2.18 -8.81
N LYS A 237 -4.00 -2.54 -10.09
CA LYS A 237 -3.18 -1.78 -11.05
C LYS A 237 -3.68 -0.34 -11.15
N ASP A 238 -4.96 -0.15 -11.41
CA ASP A 238 -5.56 1.16 -11.65
C ASP A 238 -5.40 2.07 -10.42
N PHE A 239 -5.75 1.57 -9.23
CA PHE A 239 -5.57 2.33 -7.98
C PHE A 239 -4.12 2.68 -7.68
N SER A 240 -3.18 1.78 -7.99
CA SER A 240 -1.75 2.05 -7.81
C SER A 240 -1.30 3.17 -8.76
N ASN A 241 -1.66 3.07 -10.04
CA ASN A 241 -1.36 4.06 -11.08
C ASN A 241 -1.98 5.44 -10.77
N ASP A 242 -3.24 5.49 -10.35
CA ASP A 242 -3.96 6.71 -9.97
C ASP A 242 -3.34 7.38 -8.75
N THR A 243 -2.88 6.60 -7.78
CA THR A 243 -2.16 7.10 -6.60
C THR A 243 -0.87 7.78 -7.01
N ALA A 244 -0.05 7.14 -7.85
CA ALA A 244 1.18 7.72 -8.36
C ALA A 244 0.93 9.00 -9.18
N GLN A 245 -0.10 9.00 -10.02
CA GLN A 245 -0.48 10.17 -10.80
C GLN A 245 -0.95 11.33 -9.90
N SER A 246 -1.73 11.05 -8.86
CA SER A 246 -2.23 12.07 -7.94
C SER A 246 -1.10 12.68 -7.11
N LEU A 247 -0.17 11.85 -6.61
CA LEU A 247 1.04 12.34 -5.96
C LEU A 247 1.89 13.18 -6.93
N SER A 248 2.07 12.73 -8.17
CA SER A 248 2.84 13.48 -9.17
C SER A 248 2.23 14.86 -9.47
N ARG A 249 0.89 14.94 -9.54
CA ARG A 249 0.19 16.22 -9.72
C ARG A 249 0.37 17.15 -8.52
N MET A 250 0.18 16.64 -7.30
CA MET A 250 0.35 17.43 -6.08
C MET A 250 1.79 17.97 -5.96
N LEU A 251 2.80 17.13 -6.22
CA LEU A 251 4.20 17.56 -6.20
C LEU A 251 4.50 18.59 -7.30
N GLY A 252 3.89 18.45 -8.49
CA GLY A 252 3.97 19.45 -9.54
C GLY A 252 3.43 20.81 -9.11
N GLN A 253 2.25 20.84 -8.48
CA GLN A 253 1.65 22.07 -7.95
C GLN A 253 2.48 22.71 -6.83
N ILE A 254 3.06 21.90 -5.94
CA ILE A 254 3.95 22.39 -4.89
C ILE A 254 5.20 23.03 -5.50
N ARG A 255 5.76 22.43 -6.54
CA ARG A 255 6.93 22.97 -7.25
C ARG A 255 6.61 24.30 -7.93
N GLU A 256 5.49 24.38 -8.63
CA GLU A 256 5.03 25.62 -9.27
C GLU A 256 4.82 26.75 -8.24
N ALA A 257 4.20 26.43 -7.10
CA ALA A 257 4.03 27.38 -6.00
C ALA A 257 5.37 27.83 -5.41
N ALA A 258 6.33 26.90 -5.24
CA ALA A 258 7.67 27.23 -4.76
C ALA A 258 8.44 28.13 -5.74
N ASP A 259 8.34 27.89 -7.05
CA ASP A 259 8.96 28.73 -8.08
C ASP A 259 8.35 30.14 -8.08
N THR A 260 7.03 30.24 -7.89
CA THR A 260 6.32 31.53 -7.76
C THR A 260 6.77 32.30 -6.52
N ILE A 261 6.89 31.62 -5.38
CA ILE A 261 7.40 32.23 -4.13
C ILE A 261 8.84 32.69 -4.30
N ASN A 262 9.69 31.89 -4.94
CA ASN A 262 11.09 32.24 -5.15
C ASN A 262 11.24 33.47 -6.07
N THR A 263 10.41 33.57 -7.10
CA THR A 263 10.35 34.74 -7.98
C THR A 263 9.92 35.98 -7.20
N ALA A 264 8.82 35.91 -6.44
CA ALA A 264 8.34 37.01 -5.62
C ALA A 264 9.37 37.44 -4.55
N ALA A 265 10.06 36.49 -3.94
CA ALA A 265 11.12 36.76 -2.97
C ALA A 265 12.30 37.52 -3.62
N SER A 266 12.68 37.16 -4.85
CA SER A 266 13.71 37.88 -5.62
C SER A 266 13.28 39.30 -5.98
N GLU A 267 12.02 39.51 -6.36
CA GLU A 267 11.47 40.85 -6.64
C GLU A 267 11.45 41.73 -5.39
N ILE A 268 11.01 41.17 -4.25
CA ILE A 268 11.03 41.87 -2.95
C ILE A 268 12.46 42.25 -2.58
N ALA A 269 13.43 41.33 -2.73
CA ALA A 269 14.83 41.60 -2.42
C ALA A 269 15.39 42.75 -3.26
N SER A 270 15.10 42.76 -4.56
CA SER A 270 15.48 43.86 -5.47
C SER A 270 14.81 45.18 -5.09
N GLY A 271 13.50 45.16 -4.84
CA GLY A 271 12.75 46.36 -4.45
C GLY A 271 13.21 46.93 -3.11
N ASN A 272 13.60 46.07 -2.17
CA ASN A 272 14.13 46.51 -0.87
C ASN A 272 15.53 47.15 -1.02
N ALA A 273 16.38 46.64 -1.92
CA ALA A 273 17.66 47.26 -2.24
C ALA A 273 17.49 48.66 -2.86
N GLU A 274 16.56 48.81 -3.80
CA GLU A 274 16.23 50.11 -4.40
C GLU A 274 15.65 51.08 -3.36
N LEU A 275 14.74 50.61 -2.50
CA LEU A 275 14.19 51.42 -1.42
C LEU A 275 15.29 51.89 -0.46
N SER A 276 16.21 51.01 -0.07
CA SER A 276 17.35 51.36 0.79
C SER A 276 18.19 52.47 0.16
N ALA A 277 18.55 52.35 -1.13
CA ALA A 277 19.32 53.36 -1.84
C ALA A 277 18.57 54.72 -1.92
N ARG A 278 17.25 54.69 -2.16
CA ARG A 278 16.43 55.90 -2.15
C ARG A 278 16.33 56.53 -0.77
N THR A 279 16.23 55.73 0.28
CA THR A 279 16.22 56.22 1.67
C THR A 279 17.56 56.86 2.04
N GLU A 280 18.69 56.29 1.63
CA GLU A 280 20.02 56.90 1.80
C GLU A 280 20.12 58.24 1.07
N GLN A 281 19.68 58.30 -0.19
CA GLN A 281 19.67 59.55 -0.96
C GLN A 281 18.76 60.61 -0.32
N GLN A 282 17.57 60.23 0.14
CA GLN A 282 16.64 61.14 0.80
C GLN A 282 17.20 61.65 2.14
N ALA A 283 17.90 60.81 2.89
CA ALA A 283 18.60 61.22 4.10
C ALA A 283 19.66 62.28 3.80
N SER A 284 20.45 62.09 2.73
CA SER A 284 21.44 63.08 2.28
C SER A 284 20.80 64.41 1.86
N SER A 285 19.70 64.39 1.10
CA SER A 285 18.99 65.63 0.73
C SER A 285 18.38 66.35 1.94
N LEU A 286 17.93 65.60 2.96
CA LEU A 286 17.47 66.16 4.22
C LEU A 286 18.62 66.82 5.00
N GLU A 287 19.82 66.24 4.97
CA GLU A 287 21.02 66.79 5.58
C GLU A 287 21.44 68.12 4.91
N GLU A 288 21.41 68.19 3.58
CA GLU A 288 21.67 69.42 2.81
C GLU A 288 20.61 70.51 3.09
N THR A 289 19.33 70.11 3.20
CA THR A 289 18.24 71.02 3.56
C THR A 289 18.43 71.56 4.98
N ALA A 290 18.80 70.71 5.94
CA ALA A 290 19.06 71.10 7.31
C ALA A 290 20.23 72.11 7.39
N SER A 291 21.34 71.84 6.68
CA SER A 291 22.47 72.77 6.57
C SER A 291 22.06 74.11 5.97
N SER A 292 21.25 74.08 4.90
CA SER A 292 20.74 75.30 4.26
C SER A 292 19.83 76.10 5.22
N MET A 293 19.03 75.41 6.02
CA MET A 293 18.19 76.03 7.05
C MET A 293 19.02 76.67 8.18
N GLU A 294 20.16 76.07 8.56
CA GLU A 294 21.09 76.68 9.53
C GLU A 294 21.72 77.97 8.98
N GLU A 295 22.17 77.96 7.73
CA GLU A 295 22.72 79.14 7.06
C GLU A 295 21.68 80.26 6.90
N LEU A 296 20.46 79.91 6.48
CA LEU A 296 19.34 80.84 6.42
C LEU A 296 19.03 81.42 7.80
N THR A 297 19.00 80.60 8.85
CA THR A 297 18.77 81.06 10.22
C THR A 297 19.85 82.05 10.66
N SER A 298 21.12 81.77 10.35
CA SER A 298 22.24 82.68 10.62
C SER A 298 22.08 84.02 9.89
N THR A 299 21.70 83.98 8.61
CA THR A 299 21.47 85.17 7.78
C THR A 299 20.28 85.99 8.28
N VAL A 300 19.18 85.35 8.68
CA VAL A 300 18.01 86.03 9.28
C VAL A 300 18.40 86.71 10.60
N LYS A 301 19.20 86.05 11.45
CA LYS A 301 19.71 86.64 12.69
C LYS A 301 20.61 87.86 12.41
N LEU A 302 21.49 87.77 11.42
CA LEU A 302 22.34 88.89 10.99
C LEU A 302 21.50 90.05 10.46
N ASN A 303 20.49 89.79 9.63
CA ASN A 303 19.58 90.80 9.11
C ASN A 303 18.78 91.48 10.22
N ALA A 304 18.32 90.73 11.23
CA ALA A 304 17.65 91.28 12.40
C ALA A 304 18.57 92.22 13.22
N GLU A 305 19.85 91.85 13.39
CA GLU A 305 20.83 92.70 14.06
C GLU A 305 21.16 93.96 13.25
N ASN A 306 21.36 93.83 11.94
CA ASN A 306 21.57 94.96 11.04
C ASN A 306 20.37 95.93 11.04
N ALA A 307 19.14 95.40 11.06
CA ALA A 307 17.93 96.22 11.16
C ALA A 307 17.86 96.97 12.50
N ARG A 308 18.23 96.32 13.61
CA ARG A 308 18.37 96.98 14.93
C ARG A 308 19.41 98.09 14.90
N GLN A 309 20.58 97.82 14.32
CA GLN A 309 21.67 98.79 14.23
C GLN A 309 21.30 99.98 13.35
N ALA A 310 20.69 99.75 12.19
CA ALA A 310 20.17 100.79 11.30
C ALA A 310 19.09 101.65 11.98
N ASN A 311 18.17 101.02 12.72
CA ASN A 311 17.16 101.74 13.51
C ASN A 311 17.79 102.64 14.58
N SER A 312 18.83 102.14 15.28
CA SER A 312 19.57 102.96 16.26
C SER A 312 20.30 104.13 15.59
N LEU A 313 20.92 103.91 14.43
CA LEU A 313 21.60 104.97 13.69
C LEU A 313 20.62 106.03 13.18
N ALA A 314 19.47 105.62 12.67
CA ALA A 314 18.41 106.52 12.23
C ALA A 314 17.85 107.34 13.40
N ALA A 315 17.66 106.74 14.58
CA ALA A 315 17.25 107.45 15.79
C ALA A 315 18.29 108.52 16.20
N ASN A 316 19.57 108.16 16.22
CA ASN A 316 20.66 109.11 16.52
C ASN A 316 20.72 110.26 15.50
N ALA A 317 20.60 109.96 14.20
CA ALA A 317 20.60 110.96 13.15
C ALA A 317 19.38 111.90 13.26
N SER A 318 18.21 111.36 13.60
CA SER A 318 17.01 112.15 13.87
C SER A 318 17.21 113.08 15.07
N GLU A 319 17.84 112.61 16.16
CA GLU A 319 18.16 113.43 17.32
C GLU A 319 19.11 114.60 16.96
N VAL A 320 20.18 114.32 16.22
CA VAL A 320 21.11 115.34 15.73
C VAL A 320 20.39 116.35 14.83
N ALA A 321 19.50 115.90 13.94
CA ALA A 321 18.69 116.78 13.10
C ALA A 321 17.73 117.65 13.93
N THR A 322 17.11 117.13 14.99
CA THR A 322 16.27 117.90 15.91
C THR A 322 17.07 118.97 16.67
N GLN A 323 18.26 118.62 17.17
CA GLN A 323 19.17 119.57 17.80
C GLN A 323 19.62 120.66 16.81
N GLY A 324 19.99 120.27 15.59
CA GLY A 324 20.32 121.19 14.50
C GLY A 324 19.16 122.12 14.15
N GLY A 325 17.93 121.61 14.10
CA GLY A 325 16.72 122.40 13.91
C GLY A 325 16.52 123.46 14.99
N THR A 326 16.82 123.12 16.25
CA THR A 326 16.78 124.06 17.39
C THR A 326 17.83 125.16 17.23
N VAL A 327 19.04 124.81 16.77
CA VAL A 327 20.10 125.79 16.46
C VAL A 327 19.66 126.72 15.33
N VAL A 328 19.12 126.20 14.23
CA VAL A 328 18.61 127.01 13.11
C VAL A 328 17.47 127.92 13.57
N GLN A 329 16.55 127.44 14.41
CA GLN A 329 15.47 128.27 14.97
C GLN A 329 16.02 129.43 15.81
N LYS A 330 17.08 129.20 16.59
CA LYS A 330 17.79 130.24 17.33
C LYS A 330 18.46 131.25 16.38
N VAL A 331 19.04 130.80 15.27
CA VAL A 331 19.60 131.66 14.22
C VAL A 331 18.51 132.53 13.57
N VAL A 332 17.36 131.96 13.20
CA VAL A 332 16.22 132.70 12.61
C VAL A 332 15.67 133.74 13.59
N SER A 333 15.50 133.38 14.87
CA SER A 333 15.08 134.32 15.92
C SER A 333 16.08 135.47 16.06
N THR A 334 17.38 135.17 16.05
CA THR A 334 18.44 136.19 16.09
C THR A 334 18.38 137.12 14.87
N MET A 335 18.21 136.56 13.66
CA MET A 335 18.05 137.36 12.44
C MET A 335 16.79 138.23 12.45
N SER A 336 15.69 137.74 13.04
CA SER A 336 14.47 138.53 13.25
C SER A 336 14.72 139.72 14.17
N SER A 337 15.39 139.51 15.30
CA SER A 337 15.78 140.59 16.22
C SER A 337 16.75 141.58 15.59
N ILE A 338 17.69 141.12 14.75
CA ILE A 338 18.57 141.99 13.95
C ILE A 338 17.73 142.84 12.99
N ASN A 339 16.76 142.25 12.29
CA ASN A 339 15.91 142.97 11.36
C ASN A 339 15.00 144.00 12.05
N GLU A 340 14.45 143.68 13.22
CA GLU A 340 13.69 144.64 14.04
C GLU A 340 14.58 145.80 14.50
N SER A 341 15.81 145.50 14.94
CA SER A 341 16.80 146.51 15.30
C SER A 341 17.17 147.40 14.12
N ALA A 342 17.34 146.82 12.92
CA ALA A 342 17.59 147.54 11.69
C ALA A 342 16.40 148.46 11.29
N ARG A 343 15.16 148.03 11.50
CA ARG A 343 13.96 148.88 11.32
C ARG A 343 13.94 150.04 12.31
N LYS A 344 14.22 149.80 13.60
CA LYS A 344 14.34 150.89 14.59
C LYS A 344 15.42 151.89 14.21
N ILE A 345 16.56 151.41 13.70
CA ILE A 345 17.61 152.29 13.17
C ILE A 345 17.08 153.09 11.98
N ALA A 346 16.35 152.48 11.05
CA ALA A 346 15.75 153.17 9.91
C ALA A 346 14.72 154.23 10.33
N ASP A 347 13.87 153.94 11.32
CA ASP A 347 12.92 154.90 11.89
C ASP A 347 13.65 156.07 12.56
N ILE A 348 14.72 155.80 13.33
CA ILE A 348 15.58 156.83 13.92
C ILE A 348 16.24 157.67 12.82
N ILE A 349 16.76 157.05 11.75
CA ILE A 349 17.31 157.78 10.61
C ILE A 349 16.23 158.66 9.97
N GLY A 350 14.99 158.17 9.81
CA GLY A 350 13.87 158.96 9.30
C GLY A 350 13.52 160.15 10.22
N VAL A 351 13.55 159.98 11.53
CA VAL A 351 13.40 161.08 12.49
C VAL A 351 14.57 162.05 12.40
N ILE A 352 15.81 161.56 12.28
CA ILE A 352 17.02 162.40 12.10
C ILE A 352 16.91 163.20 10.80
N ASP A 353 16.44 162.60 9.71
CA ASP A 353 16.24 163.28 8.42
C ASP A 353 15.13 164.34 8.53
N GLY A 354 14.05 164.04 9.27
CA GLY A 354 13.02 165.01 9.64
C GLY A 354 13.55 166.17 10.50
N ILE A 355 14.39 165.89 11.50
CA ILE A 355 15.06 166.91 12.32
C ILE A 355 16.02 167.72 11.45
N ALA A 356 16.78 167.10 10.56
CA ALA A 356 17.68 167.78 9.64
C ALA A 356 16.91 168.73 8.71
N PHE A 357 15.75 168.30 8.18
CA PHE A 357 14.86 169.15 7.39
C PHE A 357 14.26 170.30 8.21
N GLN A 358 13.80 170.05 9.44
CA GLN A 358 13.32 171.11 10.34
C GLN A 358 14.42 172.10 10.72
N THR A 359 15.64 171.61 10.97
CA THR A 359 16.81 172.43 11.27
C THR A 359 17.17 173.29 10.06
N ASN A 360 17.07 172.72 8.84
CA ASN A 360 17.25 173.46 7.60
C ASN A 360 16.18 174.54 7.38
N ILE A 361 14.90 174.26 7.69
CA ILE A 361 13.80 175.25 7.66
C ILE A 361 13.97 176.32 8.73
N LEU A 362 14.38 175.96 9.96
CA LEU A 362 14.66 176.93 11.03
C LEU A 362 15.81 177.86 10.64
N ALA A 363 16.88 177.30 10.06
CA ALA A 363 18.00 178.06 9.54
C ALA A 363 17.57 178.99 8.39
N LEU A 364 16.59 178.57 7.56
CA LEU A 364 16.06 179.37 6.46
C LEU A 364 15.06 180.46 6.91
N ASN A 365 14.26 180.23 7.96
CA ASN A 365 13.33 181.22 8.52
C ASN A 365 14.02 182.21 9.49
N ALA A 366 15.20 181.86 10.00
CA ALA A 366 16.03 182.73 10.83
C ALA A 366 17.06 183.55 10.00
N ALA A 367 17.15 183.26 8.70
CA ALA A 367 17.84 184.07 7.70
C ALA A 367 16.83 185.00 7.01
#